data_AF-A0A4P6JNJ4-F1
#
_entry.id   AF-A0A4P6JNJ4-F1
#
_cell.length_a   1.000
_cell.length_b   1.000
_cell.length_c   1.000
_cell.angle_alpha   90.00
_cell.angle_beta   90.00
_cell.angle_gamma   90.00
#
_symmetry.space_group_name_H-M   'P 1'
#
loop_
_entity.id
_entity.type
_entity.pdbx_description
1 polymer ?
#
loop_
_entity_poly.entity_id
_entity_poly.type
_entity_poly.pdbx_seq_one_letter_code
_entity_poly.pdbx_strand_id
1 'polypeptide(L)'
;MPEASEADLQRSARKKLASIDERIAYYCRGLLEHGSGKLERQVRFLCTDLWPTLYQLLTIQEQDGLRIWKLPKPEAIALLSQESQLAQTASAFYQALHLYYPQATSVEDAIRVIEAGIAFFEEARVWWLECGEGKLL
;
A
#
# COMPACT_ATOMS: atom_id res chain seq x y z
N MET A 1 26.66 -5.02 -0.28
CA MET A 1 25.79 -3.81 -0.31
C MET A 1 25.74 -3.28 1.11
N PRO A 2 26.07 -2.00 1.37
CA PRO A 2 25.89 -1.42 2.70
C PRO A 2 24.41 -1.46 3.09
N GLU A 3 24.13 -1.64 4.39
CA GLU A 3 22.78 -1.61 4.93
C GLU A 3 22.18 -0.20 4.76
N ALA A 4 20.89 -0.11 4.45
CA ALA A 4 20.24 1.18 4.22
C ALA A 4 20.22 2.00 5.52
N SER A 5 20.64 3.26 5.45
CA SER A 5 20.50 4.18 6.59
C SER A 5 19.06 4.67 6.71
N GLU A 6 18.70 5.21 7.88
CA GLU A 6 17.39 5.86 8.08
C GLU A 6 17.16 6.99 7.07
N ALA A 7 18.19 7.78 6.77
CA ALA A 7 18.10 8.85 5.77
C ALA A 7 17.81 8.31 4.36
N ASP A 8 18.34 7.14 4.01
CA ASP A 8 18.06 6.50 2.73
C ASP A 8 16.62 5.96 2.68
N LEU A 9 16.12 5.42 3.80
CA LEU A 9 14.72 4.99 3.92
C LEU A 9 13.76 6.17 3.77
N GLN A 10 14.00 7.28 4.48
CA GLN A 10 13.21 8.51 4.37
C GLN A 10 13.19 9.07 2.93
N ARG A 11 14.36 9.11 2.27
CA ARG A 11 14.46 9.56 0.88
C ARG A 11 13.68 8.65 -0.06
N SER A 12 13.82 7.34 0.12
CA SER A 12 13.12 6.31 -0.66
C SER A 12 11.61 6.42 -0.48
N ALA A 13 11.14 6.64 0.77
CA ALA A 13 9.74 6.82 1.11
C ALA A 13 9.11 7.98 0.36
N ARG A 14 9.73 9.16 0.48
CA ARG A 14 9.26 10.38 -0.17
C ARG A 14 9.20 10.21 -1.68
N LYS A 15 10.24 9.63 -2.29
CA LYS A 15 10.25 9.36 -3.74
C LYS A 15 9.09 8.43 -4.16
N LYS A 16 8.83 7.37 -3.40
CA LYS A 16 7.78 6.38 -3.71
C LYS A 16 6.37 6.94 -3.54
N LEU A 17 6.16 7.82 -2.56
CA LEU A 17 4.86 8.47 -2.32
C LEU A 17 4.61 9.62 -3.31
N ALA A 18 5.64 10.36 -3.71
CA ALA A 18 5.51 11.39 -4.74
C ALA A 18 5.07 10.84 -6.11
N SER A 19 5.32 9.55 -6.38
CA SER A 19 4.92 8.87 -7.62
C SER A 19 3.68 7.98 -7.46
N ILE A 20 2.82 8.22 -6.46
CA ILE A 20 1.69 7.34 -6.17
C ILE A 20 0.61 7.35 -7.27
N ASP A 21 0.40 8.50 -7.91
CA ASP A 21 -0.57 8.65 -9.01
C ASP A 21 -0.25 7.76 -10.21
N GLU A 22 1.03 7.64 -10.55
CA GLU A 22 1.49 6.77 -11.63
C GLU A 22 1.13 5.30 -11.37
N ARG A 23 1.12 4.89 -10.10
CA ARG A 23 0.81 3.52 -9.68
C ARG A 23 -0.69 3.25 -9.74
N ILE A 24 -1.51 4.19 -9.26
CA ILE A 24 -2.98 4.10 -9.41
C ILE A 24 -3.34 3.94 -10.89
N ALA A 25 -2.77 4.80 -11.75
CA ALA A 25 -2.99 4.74 -13.19
C ALA A 25 -2.53 3.41 -13.82
N TYR A 26 -1.41 2.83 -13.34
CA TYR A 26 -0.94 1.51 -13.79
C TYR A 26 -1.96 0.40 -13.49
N TYR A 27 -2.50 0.35 -12.28
CA TYR A 27 -3.47 -0.67 -11.89
C TYR A 27 -4.79 -0.52 -12.63
N CYS A 28 -5.32 0.71 -12.75
CA CYS A 28 -6.55 0.97 -13.49
C CYS A 28 -6.44 0.56 -14.97
N ARG A 29 -5.30 0.84 -15.63
CA ARG A 29 -5.05 0.36 -17.00
C ARG A 29 -4.99 -1.16 -17.09
N GLY A 30 -4.37 -1.81 -16.11
CA GLY A 30 -4.26 -3.27 -16.04
C GLY A 30 -5.60 -4.00 -15.91
N LEU A 31 -6.66 -3.32 -15.45
CA LEU A 31 -8.02 -3.86 -15.37
C LEU A 31 -8.75 -3.87 -16.72
N LEU A 32 -8.34 -3.02 -17.67
CA LEU A 32 -8.94 -2.95 -19.02
C LEU A 32 -8.38 -4.03 -19.96
N GLU A 33 -7.34 -4.76 -19.56
CA GLU A 33 -6.74 -5.83 -20.37
C GLU A 33 -7.58 -7.11 -20.33
N HIS A 34 -7.75 -7.77 -21.48
CA HIS A 34 -8.46 -9.06 -21.58
C HIS A 34 -7.51 -10.26 -21.41
N GLY A 35 -7.99 -11.36 -20.81
CA GLY A 35 -7.30 -12.66 -20.75
C GLY A 35 -7.40 -13.39 -19.41
N SER A 36 -7.38 -14.72 -19.43
CA SER A 36 -7.43 -15.57 -18.22
C SER A 36 -6.16 -15.40 -17.37
N GLY A 37 -6.30 -15.45 -16.04
CA GLY A 37 -5.17 -15.35 -15.08
C GLY A 37 -4.65 -13.94 -14.80
N LYS A 38 -5.20 -12.90 -15.44
CA LYS A 38 -4.80 -11.51 -15.21
C LYS A 38 -5.19 -11.00 -13.82
N LEU A 39 -6.37 -11.36 -13.31
CA LEU A 39 -6.84 -10.92 -11.99
C LEU A 39 -5.93 -11.40 -10.84
N GLU A 40 -5.55 -12.68 -10.84
CA GLU A 40 -4.59 -13.21 -9.86
C GLU A 40 -3.25 -12.46 -9.91
N ARG A 41 -2.77 -12.18 -11.13
CA ARG A 41 -1.55 -11.40 -11.33
C ARG A 41 -1.69 -9.97 -10.81
N GLN A 42 -2.83 -9.31 -11.04
CA GLN A 42 -3.09 -7.97 -10.50
C GLN A 42 -3.12 -7.99 -8.97
N VAL A 43 -3.79 -8.96 -8.35
CA VAL A 43 -3.80 -9.13 -6.89
C VAL A 43 -2.38 -9.29 -6.34
N ARG A 44 -1.54 -10.12 -6.99
CA ARG A 44 -0.14 -10.30 -6.59
C ARG A 44 0.66 -9.00 -6.73
N PHE A 45 0.49 -8.26 -7.82
CA PHE A 45 1.18 -6.99 -8.01
C PHE A 45 0.75 -5.93 -7.00
N LEU A 46 -0.55 -5.82 -6.71
CA LEU A 46 -1.05 -4.96 -5.65
C LEU A 46 -0.39 -5.29 -4.31
N CYS A 47 -0.23 -6.56 -3.96
CA CYS A 47 0.50 -6.94 -2.74
C CYS A 47 1.95 -6.45 -2.75
N THR A 48 2.65 -6.56 -3.89
CA THR A 48 4.05 -6.12 -4.00
C THR A 48 4.22 -4.61 -3.91
N ASP A 49 3.14 -3.84 -4.09
CA ASP A 49 3.19 -2.39 -4.04
C ASP A 49 2.55 -1.79 -2.79
N LEU A 50 1.41 -2.33 -2.36
CA LEU A 50 0.64 -1.80 -1.23
C LEU A 50 1.42 -1.90 0.07
N TRP A 51 1.99 -3.08 0.37
CA TRP A 51 2.75 -3.25 1.60
C TRP A 51 3.94 -2.31 1.66
N PRO A 52 4.82 -2.22 0.64
CA PRO A 52 5.85 -1.20 0.63
C PRO A 52 5.32 0.23 0.78
N THR A 53 4.21 0.60 0.14
CA THR A 53 3.63 1.95 0.34
C THR A 53 3.27 2.22 1.80
N LEU A 54 2.62 1.26 2.46
CA LEU A 54 2.29 1.39 3.88
C LEU A 54 3.55 1.57 4.74
N TYR A 55 4.57 0.74 4.55
CA TYR A 55 5.83 0.88 5.31
C TYR A 55 6.55 2.18 5.01
N GLN A 56 6.53 2.68 3.77
CA GLN A 56 7.10 3.97 3.42
C GLN A 56 6.35 5.13 4.08
N LEU A 57 5.01 5.08 4.10
CA LEU A 57 4.18 6.06 4.79
C LEU A 57 4.50 6.11 6.29
N LEU A 58 4.53 4.95 6.94
CA LEU A 58 4.86 4.83 8.36
C LEU A 58 6.31 5.23 8.66
N THR A 59 7.25 4.98 7.74
CA THR A 59 8.63 5.46 7.86
C THR A 59 8.66 6.98 8.02
N ILE A 60 7.87 7.71 7.23
CA ILE A 60 7.79 9.18 7.34
C ILE A 60 7.06 9.60 8.62
N GLN A 61 5.93 8.96 8.94
CA GLN A 61 5.12 9.32 10.11
C GLN A 61 5.88 9.14 11.43
N GLU A 62 6.57 8.00 11.57
CA GLU A 62 7.18 7.57 12.82
C GLU A 62 8.65 7.97 12.95
N GLN A 63 9.26 8.44 11.85
CA GLN A 63 10.69 8.81 11.75
C GLN A 63 11.65 7.69 12.18
N ASP A 64 11.22 6.43 12.03
CA ASP A 64 11.95 5.22 12.43
C ASP A 64 11.69 4.08 11.43
N GLY A 65 12.17 4.26 10.19
CA GLY A 65 12.03 3.28 9.12
C GLY A 65 12.62 1.91 9.51
N LEU A 66 13.77 1.88 10.16
CA LEU A 66 14.42 0.60 10.52
C LEU A 66 13.55 -0.28 11.43
N ARG A 67 12.82 0.30 12.38
CA ARG A 67 11.84 -0.43 13.19
C ARG A 67 10.61 -0.81 12.37
N ILE A 68 10.08 0.15 11.61
CA ILE A 68 8.84 -0.02 10.84
C ILE A 68 8.92 -1.18 9.86
N TRP A 69 10.02 -1.31 9.12
CA TRP A 69 10.20 -2.38 8.13
C TRP A 69 10.37 -3.79 8.73
N LYS A 70 10.52 -3.90 10.05
CA LYS A 70 10.58 -5.19 10.77
C LYS A 70 9.21 -5.64 11.29
N LEU A 71 8.20 -4.78 11.22
CA LEU A 71 6.88 -5.09 11.76
C LEU A 71 6.14 -6.11 10.86
N PRO A 72 5.38 -7.03 11.47
CA PRO A 72 4.33 -7.75 10.77
C PRO A 72 3.27 -6.81 10.22
N LYS A 73 2.62 -7.19 9.11
CA LYS A 73 1.59 -6.37 8.46
C LYS A 73 0.45 -5.93 9.40
N PRO A 74 -0.11 -6.80 10.28
CA PRO A 74 -1.14 -6.37 11.22
C PRO A 74 -0.66 -5.28 12.19
N GLU A 75 0.59 -5.40 12.66
CA GLU A 75 1.19 -4.42 13.57
C GLU A 75 1.47 -3.10 12.85
N ALA A 76 1.91 -3.14 11.59
CA ALA A 76 2.06 -1.95 10.76
C ALA A 76 0.72 -1.24 10.54
N ILE A 77 -0.35 -1.97 10.23
CA ILE A 77 -1.71 -1.40 10.09
C ILE A 77 -2.16 -0.74 11.40
N ALA A 78 -1.87 -1.36 12.55
CA ALA A 78 -2.27 -0.85 13.87
C ALA A 78 -1.57 0.47 14.26
N LEU A 79 -0.48 0.86 13.57
CA LEU A 79 0.18 2.17 13.77
C LEU A 79 -0.52 3.32 13.04
N LEU A 80 -1.41 3.02 12.09
CA LEU A 80 -2.26 4.04 11.49
C LEU A 80 -3.30 4.48 12.52
N SER A 81 -3.69 5.77 12.50
CA SER A 81 -4.79 6.25 13.32
C SER A 81 -6.06 5.45 12.98
N GLN A 82 -6.64 4.76 13.96
CA GLN A 82 -7.73 3.80 13.73
C GLN A 82 -8.99 4.45 13.12
N GLU A 83 -9.19 5.74 13.37
CA GLU A 83 -10.30 6.50 12.80
C GLU A 83 -10.04 6.97 11.37
N SER A 84 -8.78 6.88 10.89
CA SER A 84 -8.42 7.33 9.56
C SER A 84 -8.93 6.39 8.46
N GLN A 85 -9.33 6.99 7.34
CA GLN A 85 -9.72 6.24 6.15
C GLN A 85 -8.57 5.37 5.60
N LEU A 86 -7.33 5.81 5.80
CA LEU A 86 -6.12 5.06 5.48
C LEU A 86 -6.02 3.73 6.28
N ALA A 87 -6.32 3.75 7.58
CA ALA A 87 -6.32 2.53 8.40
C ALA A 87 -7.44 1.56 7.99
N GLN A 88 -8.62 2.11 7.67
CA GLN A 88 -9.78 1.33 7.24
C GLN A 88 -9.51 0.62 5.90
N THR A 89 -8.99 1.34 4.91
CA THR A 89 -8.67 0.78 3.59
C THR A 89 -7.53 -0.24 3.65
N ALA A 90 -6.49 -0.01 4.45
CA ALA A 90 -5.41 -0.99 4.67
C ALA A 90 -5.92 -2.28 5.33
N SER A 91 -6.81 -2.14 6.31
CA SER A 91 -7.45 -3.29 6.99
C SER A 91 -8.37 -4.06 6.05
N ALA A 92 -9.20 -3.35 5.26
CA ALA A 92 -10.09 -3.95 4.28
C ALA A 92 -9.30 -4.76 3.24
N PHE A 93 -8.19 -4.21 2.74
CA PHE A 93 -7.30 -4.94 1.83
C PHE A 93 -6.70 -6.19 2.48
N TYR A 94 -6.21 -6.08 3.71
CA TYR A 94 -5.65 -7.22 4.45
C TYR A 94 -6.68 -8.35 4.62
N GLN A 95 -7.91 -8.00 5.00
CA GLN A 95 -9.02 -8.95 5.18
C GLN A 95 -9.43 -9.59 3.84
N ALA A 96 -9.58 -8.79 2.78
CA ALA A 96 -9.92 -9.29 1.45
C ALA A 96 -8.89 -10.31 0.94
N LEU A 97 -7.60 -10.08 1.20
CA LEU A 97 -6.55 -11.04 0.84
C LEU A 97 -6.66 -12.37 1.59
N HIS A 98 -7.03 -12.35 2.87
CA HIS A 98 -7.22 -13.56 3.67
C HIS A 98 -8.41 -14.39 3.19
N LEU A 99 -9.43 -13.73 2.62
CA LEU A 99 -10.57 -14.41 1.99
C LEU A 99 -10.20 -14.95 0.60
N TYR A 100 -9.42 -14.20 -0.18
CA TYR A 100 -9.07 -14.57 -1.55
C TYR A 100 -8.05 -15.71 -1.64
N TYR A 101 -6.91 -15.61 -0.94
CA TYR A 101 -5.79 -16.53 -1.15
C TYR A 101 -6.00 -18.01 -0.80
N PRO A 102 -6.88 -18.42 0.14
CA PRO A 102 -7.12 -19.84 0.41
C PRO A 102 -7.55 -20.65 -0.82
N GLN A 103 -8.24 -20.02 -1.77
CA GLN A 103 -8.67 -20.67 -3.01
C GLN A 103 -8.11 -20.01 -4.27
N ALA A 104 -7.86 -18.69 -4.23
CA ALA A 104 -7.31 -17.86 -5.32
C ALA A 104 -8.05 -17.96 -6.68
N THR A 105 -9.26 -18.53 -6.70
CA THR A 105 -10.06 -18.81 -7.91
C THR A 105 -11.29 -17.90 -8.03
N SER A 106 -11.73 -17.29 -6.94
CA SER A 106 -12.91 -16.43 -6.88
C SER A 106 -12.62 -15.08 -7.55
N VAL A 107 -13.33 -14.80 -8.65
CA VAL A 107 -13.27 -13.52 -9.37
C VAL A 107 -13.80 -12.39 -8.48
N GLU A 108 -14.89 -12.64 -7.74
CA GLU A 108 -15.49 -11.66 -6.85
C GLU A 108 -14.52 -11.23 -5.74
N ASP A 109 -13.86 -12.19 -5.11
CA ASP A 109 -12.90 -11.89 -4.05
C ASP A 109 -11.64 -11.20 -4.61
N ALA A 110 -11.21 -11.56 -5.82
CA ALA A 110 -10.12 -10.85 -6.49
C ALA A 110 -10.47 -9.38 -6.76
N ILE A 111 -11.70 -9.11 -7.22
CA ILE A 111 -12.19 -7.74 -7.44
C ILE A 111 -12.22 -6.96 -6.13
N ARG A 112 -12.74 -7.53 -5.04
CA ARG A 112 -12.75 -6.88 -3.71
C ARG A 112 -11.35 -6.51 -3.23
N VAL A 113 -10.36 -7.41 -3.44
CA VAL A 113 -8.95 -7.12 -3.14
C VAL A 113 -8.46 -5.92 -3.96
N ILE A 114 -8.79 -5.88 -5.25
CA ILE A 114 -8.36 -4.81 -6.15
C ILE A 114 -8.98 -3.47 -5.75
N GLU A 115 -10.29 -3.43 -5.49
CA GLU A 115 -11.00 -2.23 -5.03
C GLU A 115 -10.42 -1.70 -3.73
N ALA A 116 -10.23 -2.57 -2.73
CA ALA A 116 -9.63 -2.17 -1.45
C ALA A 116 -8.19 -1.66 -1.62
N GLY A 117 -7.41 -2.26 -2.53
CA GLY A 117 -6.04 -1.84 -2.82
C GLY A 117 -5.96 -0.47 -3.50
N ILE A 118 -6.86 -0.20 -4.46
CA ILE A 118 -6.96 1.11 -5.12
C ILE A 118 -7.40 2.17 -4.10
N ALA A 119 -8.43 1.89 -3.31
CA ALA A 119 -8.91 2.81 -2.27
C ALA A 119 -7.78 3.18 -1.29
N PHE A 120 -6.97 2.20 -0.87
CA PHE A 120 -5.79 2.49 -0.05
C PHE A 120 -4.79 3.44 -0.73
N PHE A 121 -4.49 3.26 -2.03
CA PHE A 121 -3.58 4.17 -2.72
C PHE A 121 -4.14 5.58 -2.87
N GLU A 122 -5.46 5.71 -3.04
CA GLU A 122 -6.12 7.02 -3.07
C GLU A 122 -5.99 7.73 -1.72
N GLU A 123 -6.24 7.03 -0.61
CA GLU A 123 -6.06 7.59 0.74
C GLU A 123 -4.60 7.91 1.06
N ALA A 124 -3.66 7.06 0.62
CA ALA A 124 -2.24 7.32 0.78
C ALA A 124 -1.79 8.54 -0.04
N ARG A 125 -2.43 8.81 -1.19
CA ARG A 125 -2.20 10.03 -1.97
C ARG A 125 -2.70 11.26 -1.21
N VAL A 126 -3.93 11.21 -0.70
CA VAL A 126 -4.50 12.30 0.10
C VAL A 126 -3.59 12.61 1.29
N TRP A 127 -3.20 11.59 2.05
CA TRP A 127 -2.27 11.73 3.16
C TRP A 127 -0.93 12.35 2.74
N TRP A 128 -0.37 11.96 1.59
CA TRP A 128 0.90 12.52 1.09
C TRP A 128 0.78 14.01 0.76
N LEU A 129 -0.33 14.44 0.15
CA LEU A 129 -0.59 15.84 -0.19
C LEU A 129 -0.86 16.71 1.05
N GLU A 130 -1.45 16.13 2.10
CA GLU A 130 -1.77 16.84 3.33
C GLU A 130 -0.58 16.93 4.29
N CYS A 131 0.15 15.83 4.48
CA CYS A 131 1.16 15.68 5.53
C CYS A 131 2.60 15.48 4.99
N GLY A 132 2.74 14.92 3.78
CA GLY A 132 4.01 14.41 3.26
C GLY A 132 4.97 15.47 2.67
N GLU A 133 4.44 16.52 2.06
CA GLU A 133 5.21 17.61 1.42
C GLU A 133 5.80 18.64 2.41
N GLY A 134 6.01 18.27 3.67
CA GLY A 134 6.65 19.15 4.66
C GLY A 134 5.71 20.17 5.30
N LYS A 135 4.40 19.89 5.37
CA LYS A 135 3.44 20.71 6.14
C LYS A 135 3.44 20.43 7.65
N LEU A 136 4.28 19.52 8.13
CA LEU A 136 4.48 19.25 9.56
C LEU A 136 5.99 19.22 9.89
N LEU A 137 6.63 20.39 9.84
CA LEU A 137 7.80 20.74 10.64
C LEU A 137 7.70 22.22 11.02
#